data_AF-A0A960HYV5-F1
#
_entry.id   AF-A0A960HYV5-F1
#
_cell.length_a   1.000
_cell.length_b   1.000
_cell.length_c   1.000
_cell.angle_alpha   90.00
_cell.angle_beta   90.00
_cell.angle_gamma   90.00
#
_symmetry.space_group_name_H-M   'P 1'
#
loop_
_entity.id
_entity.type
_entity.pdbx_description
1 polymer ?
#
loop_
_entity_poly.entity_id
_entity_poly.type
_entity_poly.pdbx_seq_one_letter_code
_entity_poly.pdbx_strand_id
1 'polypeptide(L)'
;MTKRLLTALFAMSLVFAACSSDDDDDSADSTTTEAAAASDTTTANDMDSATTTHDMMDATSTSAGDDMGSETTMAGSETTMAAEGEGITFVSPDGLDDEQQGAVDVWDEFLTSGATSGAQVKDLVQDGDEIEGVLDAFINNDLSKNVAVTVKGVVVDGDSAALDMIFAVPGLPEAPTSGESVKVDGEWKVGKSTICALGSMIQTPCPS
;
A
#
# COMPACT_ATOMS: atom_id res chain seq x y z
N MET A 1 3.86 -5.93 23.55
CA MET A 1 2.74 -5.79 22.59
C MET A 1 1.93 -4.56 22.99
N THR A 2 2.29 -3.40 22.46
CA THR A 2 1.68 -2.13 22.84
C THR A 2 0.83 -1.65 21.67
N LYS A 3 -0.49 -1.85 21.76
CA LYS A 3 -1.44 -1.34 20.76
C LYS A 3 -1.39 0.19 20.77
N ARG A 4 -0.83 0.79 19.73
CA ARG A 4 -0.98 2.22 19.46
C ARG A 4 -2.17 2.40 18.53
N LEU A 5 -3.30 2.75 19.14
CA LEU A 5 -4.48 3.25 18.48
C LEU A 5 -4.24 4.76 18.26
N LEU A 6 -3.87 5.17 17.05
CA LEU A 6 -3.85 6.60 16.68
C LEU A 6 -5.02 6.85 15.73
N THR A 7 -6.08 7.41 16.29
CA THR A 7 -7.20 7.98 15.55
C THR A 7 -6.80 9.39 15.13
N ALA A 8 -6.40 9.58 13.87
CA ALA A 8 -6.18 10.90 13.30
C ALA A 8 -7.50 11.43 12.72
N LEU A 9 -8.14 12.32 13.47
CA LEU A 9 -9.36 13.02 13.09
C LEU A 9 -8.93 14.35 12.42
N PHE A 10 -8.74 14.34 11.11
CA PHE A 10 -8.42 15.55 10.35
C PHE A 10 -9.71 16.33 10.07
N ALA A 11 -10.02 17.27 10.96
CA ALA A 11 -11.04 18.29 10.73
C ALA A 11 -10.42 19.44 9.93
N MET A 12 -10.52 19.39 8.59
CA MET A 12 -10.10 20.48 7.71
C MET A 12 -11.14 21.61 7.77
N SER A 13 -10.85 22.62 8.58
CA SER A 13 -11.64 23.85 8.69
C SER A 13 -11.24 24.79 7.55
N LEU A 14 -12.09 24.90 6.53
CA LEU A 14 -11.99 25.92 5.48
C LEU A 14 -12.43 27.27 6.06
N VAL A 15 -11.49 28.16 6.36
CA VAL A 15 -11.78 29.57 6.68
C VAL A 15 -11.42 30.42 5.46
N PHE A 16 -12.43 30.76 4.67
CA PHE A 16 -12.34 31.84 3.68
C PHE A 16 -12.84 33.13 4.30
N ALA A 17 -11.92 34.06 4.54
CA ALA A 17 -12.17 35.48 4.75
C ALA A 17 -11.00 36.23 4.10
N ALA A 18 -11.13 37.35 3.41
CA ALA A 18 -12.27 38.12 2.91
C ALA A 18 -11.66 39.23 2.01
N CYS A 19 -12.32 39.59 0.91
CA CYS A 19 -12.38 40.94 0.31
C CYS A 19 -13.07 40.82 -1.06
N SER A 20 -13.89 41.73 -1.57
CA SER A 20 -14.76 42.80 -1.09
C SER A 20 -15.30 43.44 -2.39
N SER A 21 -16.51 44.00 -2.32
CA SER A 21 -17.08 44.98 -3.27
C SER A 21 -17.66 44.37 -4.56
N ASP A 22 -18.77 44.81 -5.13
CA ASP A 22 -19.88 45.72 -4.80
C ASP A 22 -20.81 45.61 -6.05
N ASP A 23 -22.12 45.66 -5.84
CA ASP A 23 -23.14 46.17 -6.77
C ASP A 23 -23.64 45.42 -8.04
N ASP A 24 -24.96 45.59 -8.21
CA ASP A 24 -25.80 45.63 -9.44
C ASP A 24 -26.45 44.35 -10.01
N ASP A 25 -27.72 44.18 -9.61
CA ASP A 25 -28.93 44.19 -10.44
C ASP A 25 -29.06 43.31 -11.71
N ASP A 26 -30.17 42.55 -11.65
CA ASP A 26 -31.16 42.34 -12.71
C ASP A 26 -31.01 41.27 -13.83
N SER A 27 -32.11 40.50 -13.90
CA SER A 27 -32.84 40.06 -15.10
C SER A 27 -32.65 38.66 -15.70
N ALA A 28 -33.79 37.96 -15.69
CA ALA A 28 -34.36 37.00 -16.67
C ALA A 28 -33.64 35.64 -16.85
N ASP A 29 -34.25 34.55 -16.38
CA ASP A 29 -35.27 33.75 -17.10
C ASP A 29 -34.78 33.21 -18.45
N SER A 30 -34.48 31.91 -18.48
CA SER A 30 -34.97 31.05 -19.55
C SER A 30 -35.06 29.61 -19.07
N THR A 31 -36.31 29.23 -18.79
CA THR A 31 -36.86 27.87 -18.86
C THR A 31 -36.22 26.96 -19.91
N THR A 32 -36.03 25.66 -19.59
CA THR A 32 -36.38 24.51 -20.46
C THR A 32 -36.35 23.20 -19.65
N THR A 33 -37.56 22.79 -19.25
CA THR A 33 -38.22 21.49 -19.49
C THR A 33 -37.64 20.17 -19.00
N GLU A 34 -38.42 19.58 -18.07
CA GLU A 34 -38.61 18.18 -17.71
C GLU A 34 -38.52 17.15 -18.86
N ALA A 35 -37.93 16.00 -18.55
CA ALA A 35 -38.57 14.72 -18.85
C ALA A 35 -38.21 13.68 -17.77
N ALA A 36 -39.24 13.25 -17.06
CA ALA A 36 -39.22 12.14 -16.14
C ALA A 36 -39.00 10.80 -16.85
N ALA A 37 -38.27 9.90 -16.21
CA ALA A 37 -38.53 8.47 -16.27
C ALA A 37 -38.15 7.83 -14.93
N ALA A 38 -39.19 7.48 -14.18
CA ALA A 38 -39.10 6.64 -13.01
C ALA A 38 -38.83 5.17 -13.40
N SER A 39 -37.99 4.50 -12.63
CA SER A 39 -37.93 3.05 -12.41
C SER A 39 -36.98 2.90 -11.21
N ASP A 40 -37.43 2.80 -9.97
CA ASP A 40 -38.29 1.76 -9.39
C ASP A 40 -37.73 0.36 -9.66
N THR A 41 -36.79 -0.07 -8.81
CA THR A 41 -36.64 -1.47 -8.40
C THR A 41 -35.94 -1.48 -7.04
N THR A 42 -36.76 -1.50 -6.00
CA THR A 42 -36.34 -1.93 -4.66
C THR A 42 -36.36 -3.46 -4.68
N THR A 43 -35.20 -4.10 -4.65
CA THR A 43 -35.10 -5.54 -4.33
C THR A 43 -34.46 -5.67 -2.96
N ALA A 44 -35.31 -5.77 -1.95
CA ALA A 44 -34.97 -6.36 -0.67
C ALA A 44 -34.73 -7.86 -0.91
N ASN A 45 -33.50 -8.31 -0.73
CA ASN A 45 -33.22 -9.72 -0.46
C ASN A 45 -32.93 -9.84 1.04
N ASP A 46 -33.98 -10.18 1.77
CA ASP A 46 -33.88 -10.97 3.00
C ASP A 46 -33.09 -12.25 2.68
N MET A 47 -31.88 -12.38 3.22
CA MET A 47 -31.20 -13.67 3.34
C MET A 47 -31.15 -14.07 4.81
N ASP A 48 -32.11 -14.94 5.07
CA ASP A 48 -32.33 -15.88 6.15
C ASP A 48 -31.12 -16.23 7.04
N SER A 49 -31.43 -16.24 8.33
CA SER A 49 -30.62 -16.76 9.41
C SER A 49 -30.31 -18.25 9.24
N ALA A 50 -29.03 -18.61 9.28
CA ALA A 50 -28.63 -19.95 9.68
C ALA A 50 -27.59 -19.86 10.81
N THR A 51 -28.12 -19.80 12.03
CA THR A 51 -27.43 -20.13 13.28
C THR A 51 -26.74 -21.48 13.15
N THR A 52 -25.40 -21.51 13.12
CA THR A 52 -24.63 -22.71 13.42
C THR A 52 -23.91 -22.50 14.75
N THR A 53 -24.58 -22.93 15.81
CA THR A 53 -23.97 -23.25 17.10
C THR A 53 -23.11 -24.48 16.90
N HIS A 54 -21.79 -24.36 17.02
CA HIS A 54 -20.92 -25.52 17.26
C HIS A 54 -20.32 -25.40 18.65
N ASP A 55 -20.90 -26.22 19.52
CA ASP A 55 -20.40 -26.56 20.85
C ASP A 55 -18.96 -27.11 20.79
N MET A 56 -18.16 -26.57 21.71
CA MET A 56 -17.32 -27.29 22.68
C MET A 56 -16.40 -28.40 22.15
N MET A 57 -15.10 -28.10 22.06
CA MET A 57 -14.08 -29.03 22.58
C MET A 57 -13.05 -28.29 23.41
N ASP A 58 -13.18 -28.51 24.72
CA ASP A 58 -12.13 -28.45 25.72
C ASP A 58 -10.98 -29.38 25.32
N ALA A 59 -9.76 -28.84 25.28
CA ALA A 59 -8.55 -29.64 25.35
C ALA A 59 -7.49 -28.84 26.10
N THR A 60 -7.57 -28.93 27.42
CA THR A 60 -6.45 -28.73 28.33
C THR A 60 -5.28 -29.61 27.89
N SER A 61 -4.15 -29.03 27.53
CA SER A 61 -2.87 -29.75 27.53
C SER A 61 -1.74 -28.81 27.93
N THR A 62 -1.53 -28.75 29.24
CA THR A 62 -0.25 -28.36 29.84
C THR A 62 0.77 -29.42 29.47
N SER A 63 1.75 -29.07 28.65
CA SER A 63 2.98 -29.84 28.52
C SER A 63 4.15 -28.93 28.83
N ALA A 64 4.68 -29.09 30.05
CA ALA A 64 6.00 -28.63 30.41
C ALA A 64 7.01 -29.55 29.70
N GLY A 65 7.72 -28.98 28.73
CA GLY A 65 8.87 -29.61 28.08
C GLY A 65 10.08 -28.71 28.26
N ASP A 66 10.86 -29.01 29.28
CA ASP A 66 12.27 -28.64 29.37
C ASP A 66 13.01 -29.26 28.17
N ASP A 67 13.52 -28.45 27.25
CA ASP A 67 14.51 -28.91 26.27
C ASP A 67 15.71 -27.94 26.28
N MET A 68 16.82 -28.47 26.80
CA MET A 68 18.11 -27.83 26.84
C MET A 68 18.83 -28.06 25.50
N GLY A 69 19.24 -26.97 24.89
CA GLY A 69 20.53 -26.90 24.19
C GLY A 69 20.53 -27.39 22.75
N SER A 70 20.62 -26.43 21.82
CA SER A 70 21.69 -26.48 20.83
C SER A 70 21.88 -25.10 20.22
N GLU A 71 22.88 -24.39 20.72
CA GLU A 71 23.44 -23.20 20.09
C GLU A 71 24.13 -23.67 18.80
N THR A 72 23.38 -23.71 17.69
CA THR A 72 23.96 -23.85 16.36
C THR A 72 23.99 -22.48 15.73
N THR A 73 25.10 -21.79 15.92
CA THR A 73 25.50 -20.62 15.14
C THR A 73 25.63 -21.06 13.69
N MET A 74 24.56 -20.93 12.91
CA MET A 74 24.64 -20.98 11.46
C MET A 74 25.39 -19.73 11.04
N ALA A 75 26.67 -19.90 10.68
CA ALA A 75 27.40 -18.93 9.89
C ALA A 75 26.61 -18.73 8.59
N GLY A 76 25.78 -17.68 8.58
CA GLY A 76 25.18 -17.18 7.36
C GLY A 76 26.32 -16.80 6.44
N SER A 77 26.43 -17.52 5.32
CA SER A 77 27.27 -17.08 4.20
C SER A 77 26.70 -15.77 3.70
N GLU A 78 27.16 -14.67 4.29
CA GLU A 78 27.19 -13.37 3.67
C GLU A 78 27.94 -13.56 2.35
N THR A 79 27.20 -13.71 1.26
CA THR A 79 27.77 -13.56 -0.08
C THR A 79 27.95 -12.07 -0.27
N THR A 80 29.01 -11.53 0.35
CA THR A 80 29.50 -10.19 0.11
C THR A 80 30.07 -10.20 -1.30
N MET A 81 29.25 -9.81 -2.29
CA MET A 81 29.78 -9.48 -3.60
C MET A 81 30.67 -8.25 -3.40
N ALA A 82 31.98 -8.48 -3.43
CA ALA A 82 33.01 -7.46 -3.39
C ALA A 82 32.96 -6.64 -4.68
N ALA A 83 31.98 -5.74 -4.77
CA ALA A 83 32.15 -4.52 -5.54
C ALA A 83 32.82 -3.53 -4.59
N GLU A 84 33.98 -3.00 -4.98
CA GLU A 84 34.64 -1.86 -4.32
C GLU A 84 33.83 -0.56 -4.55
N GLY A 85 32.52 -0.62 -4.30
CA GLY A 85 31.64 0.52 -4.18
C GLY A 85 31.47 0.81 -2.69
N GLU A 86 31.41 2.09 -2.32
CA GLU A 86 31.07 2.53 -0.97
C GLU A 86 29.90 1.69 -0.44
N GLY A 87 30.14 0.93 0.63
CA GLY A 87 29.19 -0.04 1.14
C GLY A 87 27.87 0.65 1.45
N ILE A 88 26.81 0.29 0.71
CA ILE A 88 25.48 0.84 0.90
C ILE A 88 24.97 0.37 2.26
N THR A 89 24.87 1.30 3.23
CA THR A 89 24.36 1.00 4.57
C THR A 89 22.87 1.32 4.62
N PHE A 90 22.04 0.27 4.70
CA PHE A 90 20.61 0.42 4.93
C PHE A 90 20.33 0.96 6.33
N VAL A 91 19.48 1.98 6.41
CA VAL A 91 18.97 2.51 7.69
C VAL A 91 17.71 1.74 8.06
N SER A 92 17.67 1.20 9.28
CA SER A 92 16.46 0.55 9.81
C SER A 92 15.31 1.55 10.01
N PRO A 93 14.05 1.10 9.88
CA PRO A 93 12.88 1.97 9.94
C PRO A 93 12.70 2.75 11.26
N ASP A 94 13.30 2.30 12.36
CA ASP A 94 13.19 2.97 13.67
C ASP A 94 14.00 4.29 13.79
N GLY A 95 14.76 4.67 12.75
CA GLY A 95 15.64 5.83 12.77
C GLY A 95 15.71 6.61 11.46
N LEU A 96 14.65 6.55 10.66
CA LEU A 96 14.59 7.27 9.38
C LEU A 96 14.49 8.78 9.62
N ASP A 97 15.18 9.56 8.81
CA ASP A 97 14.88 10.98 8.66
C ASP A 97 13.61 11.21 7.81
N ASP A 98 13.16 12.46 7.70
CA ASP A 98 11.92 12.81 6.99
C ASP A 98 11.96 12.41 5.50
N GLU A 99 13.14 12.45 4.87
CA GLU A 99 13.30 12.13 3.46
C GLU A 99 13.23 10.62 3.21
N GLN A 100 13.93 9.84 4.05
CA GLN A 100 13.86 8.39 4.08
C GLN A 100 12.46 7.89 4.43
N GLN A 101 11.79 8.54 5.39
CA GLN A 101 10.43 8.19 5.79
C GLN A 101 9.45 8.39 4.64
N GLY A 102 9.55 9.50 3.89
CA GLY A 102 8.70 9.73 2.71
C GLY A 102 8.84 8.65 1.63
N ALA A 103 10.05 8.13 1.42
CA ALA A 103 10.29 7.02 0.48
C ALA A 103 9.67 5.69 0.95
N VAL A 104 9.51 5.50 2.26
CA VAL A 104 8.87 4.31 2.85
C VAL A 104 7.34 4.48 2.91
N ASP A 105 6.84 5.66 3.23
CA ASP A 105 5.42 5.95 3.38
C ASP A 105 4.65 5.72 2.08
N VAL A 106 5.24 6.04 0.92
CA VAL A 106 4.60 5.78 -0.38
C VAL A 106 4.33 4.29 -0.62
N TRP A 107 5.12 3.39 -0.04
CA TRP A 107 4.86 1.95 -0.13
C TRP A 107 3.66 1.53 0.73
N ASP A 108 3.55 2.06 1.95
CA ASP A 108 2.38 1.82 2.81
C ASP A 108 1.10 2.35 2.15
N GLU A 109 1.20 3.53 1.54
CA GLU A 109 0.10 4.13 0.79
C GLU A 109 -0.23 3.32 -0.47
N PHE A 110 0.76 2.90 -1.26
CA PHE A 110 0.55 2.07 -2.46
C PHE A 110 -0.14 0.75 -2.12
N LEU A 111 0.25 0.08 -1.03
CA LEU A 111 -0.32 -1.20 -0.62
C LEU A 111 -1.71 -1.04 -0.01
N THR A 112 -1.94 0.03 0.74
CA THR A 112 -3.25 0.32 1.35
C THR A 112 -4.25 0.84 0.33
N SER A 113 -3.85 1.80 -0.51
CA SER A 113 -4.67 2.39 -1.58
C SER A 113 -4.85 1.45 -2.77
N GLY A 114 -3.86 0.59 -3.03
CA GLY A 114 -3.93 -0.47 -4.03
C GLY A 114 -4.98 -1.54 -3.75
N ALA A 115 -5.41 -1.67 -2.51
CA ALA A 115 -6.55 -2.48 -2.16
C ALA A 115 -7.91 -1.80 -2.47
N THR A 116 -7.94 -0.48 -2.73
CA THR A 116 -9.20 0.29 -2.73
C THR A 116 -9.57 0.94 -4.07
N SER A 117 -8.64 1.48 -4.87
CA SER A 117 -8.99 1.98 -6.21
C SER A 117 -7.79 2.14 -7.17
N GLY A 118 -7.96 1.76 -8.44
CA GLY A 118 -6.88 1.85 -9.44
C GLY A 118 -6.49 3.27 -9.85
N ALA A 119 -7.37 4.25 -9.69
CA ALA A 119 -7.03 5.65 -9.95
C ALA A 119 -5.97 6.18 -8.96
N GLN A 120 -6.12 5.87 -7.66
CA GLN A 120 -5.16 6.27 -6.63
C GLN A 120 -3.80 5.60 -6.82
N VAL A 121 -3.80 4.33 -7.25
CA VAL A 121 -2.56 3.58 -7.49
C VAL A 121 -1.72 4.20 -8.60
N LYS A 122 -2.36 4.69 -9.68
CA LYS A 122 -1.62 5.32 -10.78
C LYS A 122 -0.85 6.55 -10.34
N ASP A 123 -1.43 7.37 -9.46
CA ASP A 123 -0.77 8.58 -8.97
C ASP A 123 0.41 8.25 -8.06
N LEU A 124 0.40 7.11 -7.36
CA LEU A 124 1.45 6.65 -6.45
C LEU A 124 2.62 5.96 -7.15
N VAL A 125 2.54 5.73 -8.47
CA VAL A 125 3.53 4.97 -9.23
C VAL A 125 4.19 5.86 -10.28
N GLN A 126 5.51 5.74 -10.42
CA GLN A 126 6.26 6.40 -11.48
C GLN A 126 5.74 5.95 -12.84
N ASP A 127 5.40 6.91 -13.70
CA ASP A 127 4.80 6.67 -15.02
C ASP A 127 3.56 5.75 -14.98
N GLY A 128 2.73 5.88 -13.94
CA GLY A 128 1.57 5.03 -13.71
C GLY A 128 0.61 4.92 -14.92
N ASP A 129 0.46 5.99 -15.70
CA ASP A 129 -0.33 5.99 -16.94
C ASP A 129 0.23 5.05 -18.02
N GLU A 130 1.55 4.90 -18.12
CA GLU A 130 2.17 4.03 -19.10
C GLU A 130 1.99 2.54 -18.76
N ILE A 131 1.79 2.23 -17.49
CA ILE A 131 1.69 0.86 -16.97
C ILE A 131 0.30 0.56 -16.39
N GLU A 132 -0.72 1.32 -16.76
CA GLU A 132 -2.10 1.16 -16.28
C GLU A 132 -2.59 -0.29 -16.40
N GLY A 133 -2.32 -0.96 -17.52
CA GLY A 133 -2.72 -2.37 -17.69
C GLY A 133 -2.05 -3.35 -16.72
N VAL A 134 -0.81 -3.06 -16.28
CA VAL A 134 -0.10 -3.84 -15.26
C VAL A 134 -0.68 -3.55 -13.88
N LEU A 135 -0.95 -2.28 -13.58
CA LEU A 135 -1.57 -1.86 -12.33
C LEU A 135 -2.97 -2.46 -12.16
N ASP A 136 -3.80 -2.40 -13.20
CA ASP A 136 -5.12 -3.02 -13.23
C ASP A 136 -5.04 -4.53 -12.98
N ALA A 137 -4.10 -5.23 -13.64
CA ALA A 137 -3.90 -6.65 -13.41
C ALA A 137 -3.45 -6.92 -11.97
N PHE A 138 -2.57 -6.10 -11.42
CA PHE A 138 -2.10 -6.22 -10.04
C PHE A 138 -3.24 -6.04 -9.03
N ILE A 139 -4.04 -4.98 -9.15
CA ILE A 139 -5.16 -4.67 -8.23
C ILE A 139 -6.23 -5.76 -8.28
N ASN A 140 -6.51 -6.29 -9.47
CA ASN A 140 -7.53 -7.32 -9.63
C ASN A 140 -7.03 -8.73 -9.27
N ASN A 141 -5.74 -8.91 -9.03
CA ASN A 141 -5.16 -10.19 -8.64
C ASN A 141 -5.39 -10.50 -7.15
N ASP A 142 -5.92 -11.68 -6.85
CA ASP A 142 -6.21 -12.09 -5.46
C ASP A 142 -4.97 -12.25 -4.59
N LEU A 143 -3.81 -12.54 -5.19
CA LEU A 143 -2.53 -12.62 -4.47
C LEU A 143 -2.09 -11.23 -3.97
N SER A 144 -2.29 -10.19 -4.79
CA SER A 144 -1.92 -8.82 -4.45
C SER A 144 -2.75 -8.23 -3.32
N LYS A 145 -4.04 -8.58 -3.24
CA LYS A 145 -4.95 -8.11 -2.15
C LYS A 145 -4.57 -8.63 -0.76
N ASN A 146 -3.76 -9.68 -0.72
CA ASN A 146 -3.34 -10.32 0.52
C ASN A 146 -1.83 -10.20 0.76
N VAL A 147 -1.13 -9.45 -0.09
CA VAL A 147 0.30 -9.18 0.09
C VAL A 147 0.46 -8.22 1.28
N ALA A 148 1.38 -8.54 2.17
CA ALA A 148 1.92 -7.59 3.14
C ALA A 148 3.39 -7.35 2.81
N VAL A 149 3.83 -6.10 2.94
CA VAL A 149 5.23 -5.73 2.77
C VAL A 149 5.77 -5.20 4.09
N THR A 150 6.99 -5.62 4.43
CA THR A 150 7.73 -5.05 5.54
C THR A 150 9.04 -4.48 5.02
N VAL A 151 9.22 -3.17 5.12
CA VAL A 151 10.50 -2.53 4.83
C VAL A 151 11.47 -2.82 5.99
N LYS A 152 12.64 -3.38 5.66
CA LYS A 152 13.72 -3.71 6.59
C LYS A 152 14.80 -2.64 6.62
N GLY A 153 14.99 -1.95 5.50
CA GLY A 153 15.77 -0.73 5.48
C GLY A 153 15.60 0.04 4.18
N VAL A 154 16.10 1.26 4.20
CA VAL A 154 16.07 2.17 3.06
C VAL A 154 17.43 2.86 2.91
N VAL A 155 17.79 3.16 1.67
CA VAL A 155 18.90 4.04 1.31
C VAL A 155 18.39 5.02 0.26
N VAL A 156 18.52 6.31 0.56
CA VAL A 156 18.20 7.41 -0.36
C VAL A 156 19.49 7.85 -1.06
N ASP A 157 19.41 8.00 -2.38
CA ASP A 157 20.44 8.58 -3.25
C ASP A 157 19.77 9.61 -4.19
N GLY A 158 19.82 10.88 -3.78
CA GLY A 158 19.20 11.99 -4.49
C GLY A 158 17.68 11.81 -4.64
N ASP A 159 17.21 11.71 -5.88
CA ASP A 159 15.80 11.54 -6.23
C ASP A 159 15.37 10.07 -6.30
N SER A 160 16.18 9.13 -5.80
CA SER A 160 15.88 7.71 -5.77
C SER A 160 16.10 7.12 -4.39
N ALA A 161 15.39 6.06 -4.06
CA ALA A 161 15.57 5.31 -2.84
C ALA A 161 15.46 3.81 -3.11
N ALA A 162 16.45 3.06 -2.66
CA ALA A 162 16.43 1.60 -2.65
C ALA A 162 15.90 1.10 -1.31
N LEU A 163 14.96 0.16 -1.34
CA LEU A 163 14.34 -0.43 -0.16
C LEU A 163 14.68 -1.92 -0.09
N ASP A 164 15.14 -2.38 1.06
CA ASP A 164 15.21 -3.79 1.41
C ASP A 164 13.89 -4.18 2.06
N MET A 165 13.15 -5.12 1.48
CA MET A 165 11.79 -5.44 1.92
C MET A 165 11.56 -6.95 2.00
N ILE A 166 10.51 -7.33 2.74
CA ILE A 166 10.00 -8.68 2.78
C ILE A 166 8.56 -8.68 2.28
N PHE A 167 8.27 -9.50 1.28
CA PHE A 167 6.90 -9.83 0.89
C PHE A 167 6.40 -11.03 1.69
N ALA A 168 5.25 -10.87 2.34
CA ALA A 168 4.51 -11.93 2.99
C ALA A 168 3.20 -12.16 2.23
N VAL A 169 3.01 -13.38 1.73
CA VAL A 169 1.79 -13.82 1.06
C VAL A 169 1.21 -15.00 1.84
N PRO A 170 -0.08 -15.00 2.22
CA PRO A 170 -0.68 -16.09 2.96
C PRO A 170 -0.47 -17.45 2.26
N GLY A 171 0.11 -18.40 3.00
CA GLY A 171 0.39 -19.75 2.50
C GLY A 171 1.71 -19.92 1.76
N LEU A 172 2.49 -18.85 1.56
CA LEU A 172 3.85 -18.91 1.02
C LEU A 172 4.88 -18.46 2.07
N PRO A 173 6.12 -18.97 2.00
CA PRO A 173 7.19 -18.46 2.84
C PRO A 173 7.48 -16.99 2.51
N GLU A 174 7.82 -16.21 3.53
CA GLU A 174 8.30 -14.84 3.36
C GLU A 174 9.52 -14.82 2.43
N ALA A 175 9.52 -13.91 1.46
CA ALA A 175 10.58 -13.77 0.49
C ALA A 175 11.22 -12.38 0.59
N PRO A 176 12.55 -12.29 0.80
CA PRO A 176 13.25 -11.01 0.69
C PRO A 176 13.18 -10.51 -0.74
N THR A 177 13.08 -9.20 -0.88
CA THR A 177 12.91 -8.53 -2.17
C THR A 177 13.52 -7.13 -2.10
N SER A 178 13.78 -6.55 -3.25
CA SER A 178 14.20 -5.14 -3.36
C SER A 178 13.06 -4.32 -3.92
N GLY A 179 12.84 -3.14 -3.35
CA GLY A 179 11.95 -2.12 -3.87
C GLY A 179 12.69 -0.85 -4.25
N GLU A 180 12.02 -0.03 -5.04
CA GLU A 180 12.50 1.29 -5.42
C GLU A 180 11.39 2.31 -5.20
N SER A 181 11.75 3.46 -4.64
CA SER A 181 10.94 4.68 -4.66
C SER A 181 11.71 5.75 -5.44
N VAL A 182 11.01 6.57 -6.21
CA VAL A 182 11.59 7.64 -7.03
C VAL A 182 10.83 8.93 -6.78
N LYS A 183 11.54 10.05 -6.65
CA LYS A 183 10.94 11.37 -6.47
C LYS A 183 10.62 11.97 -7.82
N VAL A 184 9.34 12.21 -8.09
CA VAL A 184 8.82 12.83 -9.31
C VAL A 184 8.14 14.13 -8.91
N ASP A 185 8.64 15.25 -9.44
CA ASP A 185 8.14 16.60 -9.10
C ASP A 185 8.14 16.93 -7.59
N GLY A 186 9.09 16.35 -6.84
CA GLY A 186 9.23 16.54 -5.40
C GLY A 186 8.42 15.57 -4.54
N GLU A 187 7.62 14.69 -5.16
CA GLU A 187 6.79 13.69 -4.47
C GLU A 187 7.37 12.29 -4.66
N TRP A 188 7.45 11.51 -3.58
CA TRP A 188 7.88 10.12 -3.67
C TRP A 188 6.81 9.26 -4.33
N LYS A 189 7.23 8.42 -5.28
CA LYS A 189 6.40 7.43 -5.98
C LYS A 189 7.07 6.06 -5.93
N VAL A 190 6.29 4.99 -6.02
CA VAL A 190 6.83 3.65 -6.23
C VAL A 190 7.45 3.57 -7.63
N GLY A 191 8.69 3.06 -7.70
CA GLY A 191 9.43 2.95 -8.95
C GLY A 191 8.77 1.99 -9.95
N LYS A 192 8.68 2.41 -11.21
CA LYS A 192 8.11 1.62 -12.32
C LYS A 192 8.78 0.24 -12.42
N SER A 193 10.10 0.20 -12.26
CA SER A 193 10.91 -1.01 -12.30
C SER A 193 10.40 -2.10 -11.34
N THR A 194 10.01 -1.70 -10.13
CA THR A 194 9.53 -2.60 -9.08
C THR A 194 8.13 -3.11 -9.41
N ILE A 195 7.24 -2.24 -9.87
CA ILE A 195 5.91 -2.65 -10.33
C ILE A 195 6.00 -3.63 -11.50
N CYS A 196 6.91 -3.40 -12.44
CA CYS A 196 7.13 -4.32 -13.55
C CYS A 196 7.67 -5.69 -13.10
N ALA A 197 8.55 -5.71 -12.10
CA ALA A 197 9.01 -6.95 -11.50
C ALA A 197 7.86 -7.72 -10.83
N LEU A 198 6.97 -7.03 -10.11
CA LEU A 198 5.77 -7.62 -9.50
C LEU A 198 4.77 -8.10 -10.55
N GLY A 199 4.50 -7.29 -11.57
CA GLY A 199 3.66 -7.64 -12.71
C GLY A 199 4.12 -8.92 -13.40
N SER A 200 5.43 -9.10 -13.55
CA SER A 200 6.01 -10.32 -14.12
C SER A 200 5.72 -11.58 -13.29
N MET A 201 5.64 -11.47 -11.96
CA MET A 201 5.28 -12.60 -11.08
C MET A 201 3.84 -13.05 -11.31
N ILE A 202 2.94 -12.12 -11.63
CA ILE A 202 1.54 -12.40 -11.99
C ILE A 202 1.33 -12.56 -13.50
N GLN A 203 2.41 -12.79 -14.26
CA GLN A 203 2.39 -13.00 -15.72
C GLN A 203 1.81 -11.81 -16.52
N THR A 204 1.93 -10.60 -15.99
CA THR A 204 1.56 -9.35 -16.66
C THR A 204 2.81 -8.50 -16.86
N PRO A 205 3.58 -8.73 -17.96
CA PRO A 205 4.82 -8.00 -18.20
C PRO A 205 4.53 -6.52 -18.51
N CYS A 206 5.45 -5.64 -18.12
CA CYS A 206 5.38 -4.24 -18.52
C CYS A 206 5.57 -4.04 -20.02
N PRO A 207 4.95 -2.99 -20.59
CA PRO A 207 5.27 -2.56 -21.95
C PRO A 207 6.76 -2.18 -22.04
N SER A 208 7.36 -2.57 -23.17
CA SER A 208 8.77 -2.33 -23.51
C SER A 208 9.04 -0.92 -24.00
#